data_AF-A0A382DU02-F1
#
_entry.id   AF-A0A382DU02-F1
#
_cell.length_a   1.000
_cell.length_b   1.000
_cell.length_c   1.000
_cell.angle_alpha   90.00
_cell.angle_beta   90.00
_cell.angle_gamma   90.00
#
_symmetry.space_group_name_H-M   'P 1'
#
loop_
_entity.id
_entity.type
_entity.pdbx_description
1 polymer ?
#
loop_
_entity_poly.entity_id
_entity_poly.type
_entity_poly.pdbx_seq_one_letter_code
_entity_poly.pdbx_strand_id
1 'polypeptide(L)'
;MAGVLSPNAKKVAPGFNHGTPALGFYKLVCSENMETLGGGYAASDSHWSKAVSVLQNWAELYGLGTPSGTAGFVFVVNANSFNPGSAASFADIEGQVDAISGLSSATITALSASGASIA
;
A
#
# COMPACT_ATOMS: atom_id res chain seq x y z
N MET A 1 39.74 -26.32 22.28
CA MET A 1 40.47 -25.43 21.35
C MET A 1 39.56 -24.27 21.01
N ALA A 2 39.97 -23.03 21.29
CA ALA A 2 39.26 -21.84 20.83
C ALA A 2 39.71 -21.54 19.39
N GLY A 3 38.76 -21.44 18.44
CA GLY A 3 39.06 -21.15 17.04
C GLY A 3 39.53 -19.70 16.87
N VAL A 4 40.71 -19.51 16.29
CA VAL A 4 41.25 -18.17 15.97
C VAL A 4 40.58 -17.64 14.71
N LEU A 5 39.85 -16.52 14.84
CA LEU A 5 39.28 -15.79 13.70
C LEU A 5 40.38 -15.00 12.98
N SER A 6 40.53 -15.17 11.67
CA SER A 6 41.46 -14.35 10.87
C SER A 6 40.92 -12.93 10.69
N PRO A 7 41.77 -11.92 10.38
CA PRO A 7 41.32 -10.53 10.16
C PRO A 7 40.25 -10.36 9.07
N ASN A 8 40.10 -11.35 8.18
CA ASN A 8 39.14 -11.39 7.08
C ASN A 8 37.91 -12.25 7.38
N ALA A 9 37.71 -12.67 8.63
CA ALA A 9 36.52 -13.43 9.00
C ALA A 9 35.27 -12.58 8.74
N LYS A 10 34.37 -13.10 7.90
CA LYS A 10 33.08 -12.47 7.61
C LYS A 10 32.35 -12.28 8.94
N LYS A 11 32.21 -11.03 9.37
CA LYS A 11 31.48 -10.71 10.60
C LYS A 11 30.05 -11.18 10.41
N VAL A 12 29.57 -12.03 11.31
CA VAL A 12 28.15 -12.34 11.40
C VAL A 12 27.46 -11.07 11.92
N ALA A 13 26.88 -10.29 11.01
CA ALA A 13 26.01 -9.20 11.42
C ALA A 13 24.69 -9.81 11.93
N PRO A 14 24.15 -9.36 13.07
CA PRO A 14 22.79 -9.67 13.44
C PRO A 14 21.88 -9.17 12.32
N GLY A 15 21.21 -10.10 11.63
CA GLY A 15 20.47 -9.81 10.42
C GLY A 15 19.08 -10.42 10.45
N PHE A 16 18.36 -10.26 11.56
CA PHE A 16 16.92 -10.46 11.61
C PHE A 16 16.32 -9.41 12.54
N ASN A 17 15.79 -8.34 11.95
CA ASN A 17 14.81 -7.51 12.65
C ASN A 17 13.51 -8.32 12.67
N HIS A 18 13.20 -8.96 13.80
CA HIS A 18 11.80 -9.22 14.19
C HIS A 18 11.07 -7.90 14.53
N GLY A 19 11.43 -6.81 13.85
CA GLY A 19 10.84 -5.50 14.03
C GLY A 19 9.56 -5.44 13.21
N THR A 20 8.52 -4.86 13.80
CA THR A 20 7.33 -4.43 13.08
C THR A 20 7.76 -3.81 11.74
N PRO A 21 7.26 -4.31 10.59
CA PRO A 21 7.64 -3.76 9.30
C PRO A 21 7.35 -2.26 9.28
N ALA A 22 8.22 -1.49 8.62
CA ALA A 22 7.97 -0.08 8.42
C ALA A 22 6.64 0.08 7.66
N LEU A 23 5.70 0.81 8.22
CA LEU A 23 4.39 1.02 7.62
C LEU A 23 4.39 2.33 6.83
N GLY A 24 3.85 2.28 5.61
CA GLY A 24 3.50 3.45 4.82
C GLY A 24 2.00 3.70 4.90
N PHE A 25 1.60 4.95 5.12
CA PHE A 25 0.21 5.38 5.17
C PHE A 25 -0.12 6.19 3.92
N TYR A 26 -1.21 5.86 3.26
CA TYR A 26 -1.58 6.48 2.00
C TYR A 26 -3.09 6.69 1.90
N LYS A 27 -3.49 7.62 1.05
CA LYS A 27 -4.88 7.85 0.68
C LYS A 27 -5.03 7.75 -0.82
N LEU A 28 -5.98 6.94 -1.28
CA LEU A 28 -6.40 6.90 -2.69
C LEU A 28 -7.71 7.65 -2.85
N VAL A 29 -7.76 8.59 -3.80
CA VAL A 29 -8.94 9.37 -4.18
C VAL A 29 -9.16 9.23 -5.68
N CYS A 30 -10.42 9.11 -6.12
CA CYS A 30 -10.82 9.25 -7.53
C CYS A 30 -11.98 10.25 -7.63
N SER A 31 -12.31 10.65 -8.85
CA SER A 31 -13.43 11.56 -9.11
C SER A 31 -14.78 10.94 -8.78
N GLU A 32 -14.89 9.61 -8.88
CA GLU A 32 -16.11 8.85 -8.70
C GLU A 32 -16.26 8.31 -7.27
N ASN A 33 -17.49 8.02 -6.87
CA ASN A 33 -17.76 7.44 -5.58
C ASN A 33 -17.28 5.98 -5.55
N MET A 34 -16.40 5.66 -4.59
CA MET A 34 -15.79 4.34 -4.40
C MET A 34 -16.77 3.27 -3.94
N GLU A 35 -17.92 3.68 -3.39
CA GLU A 35 -19.03 2.81 -2.96
C GLU A 35 -20.00 2.49 -4.11
N THR A 36 -19.79 3.08 -5.29
CA THR A 36 -20.68 2.89 -6.44
C THR A 36 -20.45 1.51 -7.05
N LEU A 37 -21.56 0.80 -7.31
CA LEU A 37 -21.72 -0.59 -7.79
C LEU A 37 -22.00 -1.62 -6.67
N GLY A 38 -22.78 -2.65 -7.02
CA GLY A 38 -22.92 -3.88 -6.24
C GLY A 38 -23.68 -3.83 -4.90
N GLY A 39 -24.22 -2.68 -4.49
CA GLY A 39 -24.88 -2.54 -3.19
C GLY A 39 -23.97 -2.01 -2.07
N GLY A 40 -22.85 -1.36 -2.41
CA GLY A 40 -21.94 -0.69 -1.47
C GLY A 40 -20.51 -1.22 -1.58
N TYR A 41 -19.59 -0.65 -0.80
CA TYR A 41 -18.15 -0.97 -0.89
C TYR A 41 -17.80 -2.43 -0.59
N ALA A 42 -18.64 -3.14 0.16
CA ALA A 42 -18.43 -4.55 0.51
C ALA A 42 -18.70 -5.51 -0.66
N ALA A 43 -19.29 -5.03 -1.76
CA ALA A 43 -19.54 -5.82 -2.95
C ALA A 43 -18.25 -6.04 -3.75
N SER A 44 -18.04 -7.25 -4.25
CA SER A 44 -16.82 -7.62 -4.99
C SER A 44 -16.63 -6.86 -6.30
N ASP A 45 -17.70 -6.33 -6.88
CA ASP A 45 -17.69 -5.54 -8.12
C ASP A 45 -17.65 -4.02 -7.88
N SER A 46 -17.64 -3.58 -6.61
CA SER A 46 -17.47 -2.17 -6.24
C SER A 46 -16.14 -1.60 -6.76
N HIS A 47 -16.14 -0.30 -7.01
CA HIS A 47 -14.91 0.43 -7.34
C HIS A 47 -13.83 0.28 -6.27
N TRP A 48 -14.21 0.30 -4.99
CA TRP A 48 -13.30 0.04 -3.88
C TRP A 48 -12.61 -1.32 -3.97
N SER A 49 -13.37 -2.42 -4.14
CA SER A 49 -12.80 -3.77 -4.21
C SER A 49 -11.85 -3.94 -5.41
N LYS A 50 -12.18 -3.32 -6.55
CA LYS A 50 -11.32 -3.31 -7.75
C LYS A 50 -10.03 -2.53 -7.51
N ALA A 51 -10.12 -1.34 -6.89
CA ALA A 51 -8.95 -0.54 -6.55
C ALA A 51 -8.03 -1.25 -5.54
N VAL A 52 -8.60 -1.91 -4.51
CA VAL A 52 -7.83 -2.72 -3.56
C VAL A 52 -7.06 -3.83 -4.27
N SER A 53 -7.65 -4.47 -5.28
CA SER A 53 -6.98 -5.53 -6.05
C SER A 53 -5.74 -5.01 -6.80
N VAL A 54 -5.81 -3.79 -7.33
CA VAL A 54 -4.65 -3.13 -7.95
C VAL A 54 -3.57 -2.84 -6.88
N LEU A 55 -3.97 -2.31 -5.72
CA LEU A 55 -3.04 -2.00 -4.63
C LEU A 55 -2.35 -3.25 -4.06
N GLN A 56 -3.02 -4.41 -4.04
CA GLN A 56 -2.42 -5.69 -3.63
C GLN A 56 -1.33 -6.18 -4.59
N ASN A 57 -1.39 -5.81 -5.87
CA ASN A 57 -0.31 -6.12 -6.82
C ASN A 57 0.90 -5.20 -6.61
N TRP A 58 0.67 -4.02 -6.04
CA TRP A 58 1.70 -3.02 -5.78
C TRP A 58 2.50 -3.27 -4.52
N ALA A 59 1.85 -3.61 -3.40
CA ALA A 59 2.50 -3.81 -2.11
C ALA A 59 1.66 -4.71 -1.19
N GLU A 60 2.29 -5.25 -0.15
CA GLU A 60 1.61 -5.98 0.92
C GLU A 60 0.78 -5.02 1.77
N LEU A 61 -0.54 -5.19 1.74
CA LEU A 61 -1.49 -4.35 2.48
C LEU A 61 -1.66 -4.87 3.92
N TYR A 62 -1.56 -3.97 4.89
CA TYR A 62 -1.75 -4.23 6.33
C TYR A 62 -3.07 -3.68 6.87
N GLY A 63 -3.65 -2.71 6.17
CA GLY A 63 -4.88 -2.06 6.61
C GLY A 63 -5.60 -1.38 5.46
N LEU A 64 -6.92 -1.46 5.50
CA LEU A 64 -7.82 -0.82 4.55
C LEU A 64 -8.89 -0.06 5.33
N GLY A 65 -9.01 1.23 5.03
CA GLY A 65 -10.10 2.06 5.50
C GLY A 65 -11.36 1.82 4.69
N THR A 66 -12.51 2.02 5.32
CA THR A 66 -13.79 2.10 4.64
C THR A 66 -13.80 3.33 3.73
N PRO A 67 -14.19 3.21 2.45
CA PRO A 67 -14.33 4.36 1.59
C PRO A 67 -15.51 5.23 2.03
N SER A 68 -15.43 6.52 1.72
CA SER A 68 -16.52 7.46 2.00
C SER A 68 -16.77 8.32 0.77
N GLY A 69 -17.72 7.93 -0.08
CA GLY A 69 -18.04 8.70 -1.28
C GLY A 69 -16.85 8.90 -2.22
N THR A 70 -16.70 10.14 -2.70
CA THR A 70 -15.55 10.61 -3.51
C THR A 70 -14.35 11.01 -2.65
N ALA A 71 -14.45 10.99 -1.31
CA ALA A 71 -13.32 11.30 -0.45
C ALA A 71 -12.25 10.19 -0.44
N GLY A 72 -12.51 9.08 -1.14
CA GLY A 72 -11.58 7.97 -1.28
C GLY A 72 -11.50 7.09 -0.03
N PHE A 73 -10.36 6.43 0.14
CA PHE A 73 -10.06 5.62 1.33
C PHE A 73 -8.58 5.65 1.70
N VAL A 74 -8.29 5.39 2.97
CA VAL A 74 -6.93 5.25 3.49
C VAL A 74 -6.50 3.79 3.40
N PHE A 75 -5.25 3.55 3.08
CA PHE A 75 -4.67 2.22 3.11
C PHE A 75 -3.25 2.25 3.69
N VAL A 76 -2.87 1.12 4.27
CA VAL A 76 -1.58 0.95 4.95
C VAL A 76 -0.84 -0.20 4.28
N VAL A 77 0.43 0.02 3.94
CA VAL A 77 1.27 -0.97 3.28
C VAL A 77 2.55 -1.21 4.08
N ASN A 78 3.18 -2.35 3.88
CA ASN A 78 4.57 -2.54 4.29
C ASN A 78 5.49 -1.78 3.32
N ALA A 79 6.18 -0.76 3.84
CA ALA A 79 7.04 0.13 3.07
C ALA A 79 8.25 -0.58 2.44
N ASN A 80 8.54 -1.84 2.81
CA ASN A 80 9.60 -2.65 2.23
C ASN A 80 9.07 -3.68 1.21
N SER A 81 7.76 -3.68 0.92
CA SER A 81 7.10 -4.71 0.10
C SER A 81 6.67 -4.23 -1.28
N PHE A 82 7.04 -3.01 -1.67
CA PHE A 82 6.71 -2.48 -2.99
C PHE A 82 7.24 -3.42 -4.08
N ASN A 83 6.39 -3.73 -5.05
CA ASN A 83 6.69 -4.59 -6.18
C ASN A 83 7.27 -3.77 -7.34
N PRO A 84 8.61 -3.73 -7.53
CA PRO A 84 9.23 -2.89 -8.54
C PRO A 84 8.89 -3.32 -9.97
N GLY A 85 8.36 -4.54 -10.18
CA GLY A 85 8.01 -5.07 -11.50
C GLY A 85 6.58 -4.75 -11.95
N SER A 86 5.67 -4.34 -11.07
CA SER A 86 4.27 -4.04 -11.42
C SER A 86 3.95 -2.55 -11.44
N ALA A 87 4.65 -1.74 -10.63
CA ALA A 87 4.55 -0.29 -10.63
C ALA A 87 5.66 0.32 -9.76
N ALA A 88 6.50 1.15 -10.38
CA ALA A 88 7.66 1.73 -9.71
C ALA A 88 7.35 3.07 -9.02
N SER A 89 6.20 3.67 -9.31
CA SER A 89 5.78 4.98 -8.81
C SER A 89 4.28 5.05 -8.50
N PHE A 90 3.84 6.10 -7.80
CA PHE A 90 2.41 6.35 -7.58
C PHE A 90 1.66 6.55 -8.90
N ALA A 91 2.27 7.26 -9.86
CA ALA A 91 1.66 7.51 -11.16
C ALA A 91 1.33 6.21 -11.94
N ASP A 92 2.17 5.18 -11.80
CA ASP A 92 1.93 3.88 -12.43
C ASP A 92 0.69 3.19 -11.82
N ILE A 93 0.53 3.29 -10.50
CA ILE A 93 -0.63 2.72 -9.80
C ILE A 93 -1.89 3.53 -10.04
N GLU A 94 -1.78 4.86 -9.99
CA GLU A 94 -2.88 5.76 -10.35
C GLU A 94 -3.37 5.45 -11.77
N GLY A 95 -2.46 5.26 -12.72
CA GLY A 95 -2.81 4.85 -14.09
C GLY A 95 -3.49 3.47 -14.17
N GLN A 96 -3.10 2.51 -13.32
CA GLN A 96 -3.78 1.21 -13.25
C GLN A 96 -5.17 1.30 -12.62
N VAL A 97 -5.37 2.19 -11.64
CA VAL A 97 -6.68 2.48 -11.07
C VAL A 97 -7.57 3.20 -12.09
N ASP A 98 -7.02 4.16 -12.84
CA ASP A 98 -7.73 4.85 -13.93
C ASP A 98 -8.10 3.93 -15.10
N ALA A 99 -7.39 2.81 -15.26
CA ALA A 99 -7.75 1.79 -16.24
C ALA A 99 -8.98 0.95 -15.83
N ILE A 100 -9.43 1.06 -14.57
CA ILE A 100 -10.65 0.40 -14.10
C ILE A 100 -11.86 1.12 -14.71
N SER A 101 -12.70 0.39 -15.44
CA SER A 101 -13.91 0.96 -16.03
C SER A 101 -14.79 1.64 -14.98
N GLY A 102 -15.07 2.94 -15.18
CA GLY A 102 -15.88 3.75 -14.27
C GLY A 102 -15.09 4.51 -13.22
N LEU A 103 -13.75 4.46 -13.25
CA LEU A 103 -12.86 5.27 -12.42
C LEU A 103 -12.00 6.21 -13.26
N SER A 104 -11.70 7.38 -12.71
CA SER A 104 -10.79 8.35 -13.31
C SER A 104 -10.15 9.29 -12.29
N SER A 105 -9.02 9.89 -12.68
CA SER A 105 -8.27 10.88 -11.89
C SER A 105 -7.84 10.33 -10.53
N ALA A 106 -7.37 9.08 -10.50
CA ALA A 106 -6.80 8.47 -9.32
C ALA A 106 -5.62 9.30 -8.81
N THR A 107 -5.58 9.53 -7.50
CA THR A 107 -4.48 10.21 -6.84
C THR A 107 -4.15 9.52 -5.53
N ILE A 108 -2.90 9.14 -5.36
CA ILE A 108 -2.31 8.56 -4.16
C ILE A 108 -1.52 9.64 -3.44
N THR A 109 -1.94 9.96 -2.22
CA THR A 109 -1.24 10.90 -1.35
C THR A 109 -0.62 10.15 -0.18
N ALA A 110 0.68 10.35 0.06
CA ALA A 110 1.33 9.88 1.27
C ALA A 110 0.81 10.66 2.49
N LEU A 111 0.42 9.94 3.54
CA LEU A 111 -0.04 10.50 4.79
C LEU A 111 1.04 10.38 5.86
N SER A 112 1.01 11.30 6.80
CA SER A 112 1.86 11.26 7.98
C SER A 112 1.09 10.71 9.17
N ALA A 113 1.63 9.67 9.81
CA ALA A 113 1.10 9.17 11.07
C ALA A 113 1.85 9.82 12.24
N SER A 114 1.08 10.40 13.16
CA SER A 114 1.55 10.82 14.48
C SER A 114 0.85 10.00 15.56
N GLY A 115 1.36 10.00 16.79
CA GLY A 115 0.74 9.27 17.90
C GLY A 115 -0.71 9.67 18.22
N ALA A 116 -1.23 10.75 17.61
CA ALA A 116 -2.59 11.24 17.78
C ALA A 116 -3.50 11.03 16.57
N SER A 117 -2.96 10.97 15.35
CA SER A 117 -3.75 10.93 14.11
C SER A 117 -2.93 10.54 12.87
N ILE A 118 -3.63 10.13 11.82
CA ILE A 118 -3.11 10.02 10.45
C ILE A 118 -3.68 11.20 9.67
N ALA A 119 -2.80 12.04 9.09
CA ALA A 119 -3.16 13.25 8.36
C ALA A 119 -2.34 13.41 7.08
#